data_AF-A0A4Y6UKR8-F1
#
_entry.id   AF-A0A4Y6UKR8-F1
#
_cell.length_a   1.000
_cell.length_b   1.000
_cell.length_c   1.000
_cell.angle_alpha   90.00
_cell.angle_beta   90.00
_cell.angle_gamma   90.00
#
_symmetry.space_group_name_H-M   'P 1'
#
loop_
_entity.id
_entity.type
_entity.pdbx_description
1 polymer ?
#
loop_
_entity_poly.entity_id
_entity_poly.type
_entity_poly.pdbx_seq_one_letter_code
_entity_poly.pdbx_strand_id
1 'polypeptide(L)'
;MSGTLNATAASGGKSVSALETTEKISHSDLVLGVFNGGVQNTTVKALVAAGMPSNLVFTDHLDQSIKASLDKAGLPNVIAQANDISDTVKTRALQADNSKQAASISEQNAAQSAAQSLNAANQAIDKVNKASITVSGVVDAQKDAANGIAALSADKHLMLSGVSVMGISPDGHLLLSIDLPTQDPHVAGVLWNNGQYVMISAG
;
A
#
# COMPACT_ATOMS: atom_id res chain seq x y z
N MET A 1 -83.34 61.55 38.14
CA MET A 1 -83.77 60.15 37.98
C MET A 1 -82.69 59.42 37.20
N SER A 2 -81.86 58.65 37.90
CA SER A 2 -80.79 57.83 37.32
C SER A 2 -81.15 56.38 37.63
N GLY A 3 -81.40 55.58 36.59
CA GLY A 3 -81.72 54.16 36.72
C GLY A 3 -80.44 53.35 36.65
N THR A 4 -80.11 52.66 37.73
CA THR A 4 -79.00 51.70 37.78
C THR A 4 -79.55 50.29 37.59
N LEU A 5 -79.04 49.57 36.59
CA LEU A 5 -79.35 48.17 36.30
C LEU A 5 -78.67 47.27 37.34
N ASN A 6 -79.45 46.42 38.01
CA ASN A 6 -78.95 45.43 38.95
C ASN A 6 -78.78 44.09 38.20
N ALA A 7 -77.54 43.71 37.86
CA ALA A 7 -77.22 42.39 37.33
C ALA A 7 -76.87 41.45 38.50
N THR A 8 -77.77 40.51 38.80
CA THR A 8 -77.56 39.45 39.78
C THR A 8 -76.56 38.42 39.22
N ALA A 9 -75.33 38.40 39.76
CA ALA A 9 -74.35 37.36 39.49
C ALA A 9 -74.70 36.10 40.30
N ALA A 10 -74.96 34.98 39.62
CA ALA A 10 -75.11 33.67 40.24
C ALA A 10 -73.73 33.16 40.68
N SER A 11 -73.48 33.21 41.99
CA SER A 11 -72.32 32.64 42.67
C SER A 11 -72.59 31.16 42.98
N GLY A 12 -71.83 30.21 42.40
CA GLY A 12 -71.97 28.81 42.81
C GLY A 12 -71.30 27.71 41.99
N GLY A 13 -70.14 27.92 41.35
CA GLY A 13 -69.41 26.84 40.66
C GLY A 13 -68.01 26.60 41.27
N LYS A 14 -67.65 25.35 41.58
CA LYS A 14 -66.26 24.98 41.92
C LYS A 14 -65.40 25.01 40.65
N SER A 15 -64.17 25.54 40.73
CA SER A 15 -63.18 25.47 39.65
C SER A 15 -62.73 24.03 39.40
N VAL A 16 -62.49 23.66 38.13
CA VAL A 16 -62.09 22.30 37.71
C VAL A 16 -60.82 21.81 38.42
N SER A 17 -59.90 22.72 38.77
CA SER A 17 -58.67 22.42 39.52
C SER A 17 -58.88 22.11 41.01
N ALA A 18 -60.09 22.34 41.55
CA ALA A 18 -60.48 22.02 42.92
C ALA A 18 -61.34 20.74 43.00
N LEU A 19 -61.46 20.00 41.89
CA LEU A 19 -62.02 18.65 41.89
C LEU A 19 -60.98 17.68 42.45
N GLU A 20 -61.40 16.82 43.37
CA GLU A 20 -60.53 15.80 43.94
C GLU A 20 -60.01 14.84 42.85
N THR A 21 -58.83 14.24 43.07
CA THR A 21 -58.32 13.22 42.15
C THR A 21 -59.37 12.13 42.02
N THR A 22 -59.81 11.90 40.78
CA THR A 22 -61.02 11.18 40.42
C THR A 22 -61.09 9.83 41.14
N GLU A 23 -62.12 9.61 41.96
CA GLU A 23 -62.45 8.28 42.46
C GLU A 23 -62.63 7.33 41.27
N LYS A 24 -62.08 6.13 41.39
CA LYS A 24 -62.15 5.11 40.34
C LYS A 24 -63.62 4.88 39.98
N ILE A 25 -63.98 5.19 38.72
CA ILE A 25 -65.35 5.03 38.20
C ILE A 25 -65.79 3.58 38.43
N SER A 26 -66.85 3.40 39.21
CA SER A 26 -67.47 2.12 39.51
C SER A 26 -68.36 1.66 38.36
N HIS A 27 -68.61 0.35 38.27
CA HIS A 27 -69.50 -0.24 37.26
C HIS A 27 -70.95 0.25 37.38
N SER A 28 -71.33 0.75 38.56
CA SER A 28 -72.63 1.35 38.85
C SER A 28 -72.75 2.82 38.44
N ASP A 29 -71.64 3.47 38.11
CA ASP A 29 -71.64 4.91 37.90
C ASP A 29 -72.35 5.26 36.60
N LEU A 30 -73.08 6.37 36.66
CA LEU A 30 -73.80 6.91 35.52
C LEU A 30 -72.85 7.74 34.67
N VAL A 31 -72.80 7.40 33.39
CA VAL A 31 -72.09 8.13 32.35
C VAL A 31 -73.12 8.81 31.46
N LEU A 32 -72.96 10.13 31.31
CA LEU A 32 -73.71 10.92 30.34
C LEU A 32 -73.09 10.71 28.96
N GLY A 33 -73.88 10.26 27.99
CA GLY A 33 -73.41 10.10 26.62
C GLY A 33 -74.53 10.31 25.61
N VAL A 34 -74.18 10.32 24.33
CA VAL A 34 -75.15 10.37 23.23
C VAL A 34 -75.31 8.96 22.69
N PHE A 35 -76.47 8.36 22.92
CA PHE A 35 -76.79 7.00 22.47
C PHE A 35 -78.02 7.05 21.57
N ASN A 36 -77.92 6.40 20.42
CA ASN A 36 -78.99 6.35 19.42
C ASN A 36 -79.54 7.75 19.02
N GLY A 37 -78.65 8.74 18.92
CA GLY A 37 -79.00 10.11 18.54
C GLY A 37 -79.59 11.00 19.65
N GLY A 38 -79.72 10.49 20.89
CA GLY A 38 -80.20 11.26 22.04
C GLY A 38 -79.19 11.29 23.19
N VAL A 39 -79.13 12.40 23.93
CA VAL A 39 -78.34 12.51 25.17
C VAL A 39 -79.04 11.73 26.27
N GLN A 40 -78.38 10.71 26.82
CA GLN A 40 -78.94 9.84 27.85
C GLN A 40 -77.87 9.50 28.90
N ASN A 41 -78.31 9.27 30.14
CA ASN A 41 -77.47 8.70 31.19
C ASN A 41 -77.60 7.18 31.17
N THR A 42 -76.47 6.48 31.18
CA THR A 42 -76.42 5.01 31.25
C THR A 42 -75.35 4.58 32.24
N THR A 43 -75.37 3.33 32.70
CA THR A 43 -74.32 2.82 33.60
C THR A 43 -73.12 2.33 32.81
N VAL A 44 -71.91 2.41 33.39
CA VAL A 44 -70.70 1.80 32.81
C VAL A 44 -70.92 0.32 32.50
N LYS A 45 -71.63 -0.42 33.37
CA LYS A 45 -72.00 -1.82 33.13
C LYS A 45 -72.84 -2.01 31.86
N ALA A 46 -73.81 -1.14 31.61
CA ALA A 46 -74.66 -1.22 30.43
C ALA A 46 -73.88 -0.89 29.14
N LEU A 47 -72.90 0.02 29.22
CA LEU A 47 -72.00 0.33 28.09
C LEU A 47 -71.11 -0.84 27.73
N VAL A 48 -70.52 -1.50 28.72
CA VAL A 48 -69.70 -2.70 28.49
C VAL A 48 -70.55 -3.83 27.91
N ALA A 49 -71.77 -4.04 28.43
CA ALA A 49 -72.70 -5.02 27.88
C ALA A 49 -73.14 -4.70 26.44
N ALA A 50 -73.18 -3.41 26.06
CA ALA A 50 -73.45 -2.95 24.70
C ALA A 50 -72.22 -3.05 23.76
N GLY A 51 -71.12 -3.66 24.21
CA GLY A 51 -69.94 -3.92 23.40
C GLY A 51 -68.83 -2.87 23.52
N MET A 52 -68.93 -1.92 24.46
CA MET A 52 -67.82 -1.01 24.75
C MET A 52 -66.70 -1.79 25.46
N PRO A 53 -65.45 -1.76 24.93
CA PRO A 53 -64.32 -2.41 25.59
C PRO A 53 -64.17 -1.91 27.04
N SER A 54 -64.13 -2.84 27.99
CA SER A 54 -64.06 -2.55 29.43
C SER A 54 -62.76 -1.87 29.87
N ASN A 55 -61.84 -1.58 28.94
CA ASN A 55 -60.50 -1.05 29.17
C ASN A 55 -60.24 0.32 28.49
N LEU A 56 -61.25 0.94 27.87
CA LEU A 56 -61.10 2.22 27.14
C LEU A 56 -61.08 3.47 28.05
N VAL A 57 -60.33 3.48 29.16
CA VAL A 57 -60.09 4.73 29.94
C VAL A 57 -58.77 4.70 30.71
N PHE A 58 -57.67 4.18 30.16
CA PHE A 58 -56.35 4.32 30.80
C PHE A 58 -55.28 4.62 29.74
N THR A 59 -54.58 5.75 29.86
CA THR A 59 -53.47 6.18 28.99
C THR A 59 -52.41 5.09 28.84
N ASP A 60 -52.17 4.31 29.90
CA ASP A 60 -51.24 3.17 29.94
C ASP A 60 -51.59 2.06 28.93
N HIS A 61 -52.87 1.89 28.59
CA HIS A 61 -53.30 0.91 27.60
C HIS A 61 -53.01 1.35 26.16
N LEU A 62 -52.97 2.67 25.91
CA LEU A 62 -52.63 3.22 24.60
C LEU A 62 -51.13 3.04 24.32
N ASP A 63 -50.29 3.32 25.32
CA ASP A 63 -48.84 3.11 25.25
C ASP A 63 -48.48 1.63 25.07
N GLN A 64 -49.16 0.72 25.77
CA GLN A 64 -48.99 -0.72 25.57
C GLN A 64 -49.44 -1.17 24.18
N SER A 65 -50.56 -0.67 23.66
CA SER A 65 -51.05 -1.02 22.32
C SER A 65 -50.13 -0.51 21.21
N ILE A 66 -49.58 0.70 21.36
CA ILE A 66 -48.59 1.26 20.43
C ILE A 66 -47.30 0.44 20.49
N LYS A 67 -46.79 0.14 21.67
CA LYS A 67 -45.57 -0.67 21.85
C LYS A 67 -45.73 -2.08 21.29
N ALA A 68 -46.85 -2.74 21.56
CA ALA A 68 -47.16 -4.06 21.00
C ALA A 68 -47.28 -4.03 19.46
N SER A 69 -47.80 -2.95 18.90
CA SER A 69 -47.88 -2.77 17.44
C SER A 69 -46.50 -2.56 16.81
N LEU A 70 -45.62 -1.79 17.45
CA LEU A 70 -44.23 -1.58 17.04
C LEU A 70 -43.38 -2.87 17.14
N ASP A 71 -43.55 -3.64 18.22
CA ASP A 71 -42.89 -4.93 18.43
C ASP A 71 -43.38 -5.97 17.42
N LYS A 72 -44.68 -6.04 17.15
CA LYS A 72 -45.28 -6.94 16.15
C LYS A 72 -44.85 -6.58 14.72
N ALA A 73 -44.62 -5.30 14.45
CA ALA A 73 -44.05 -4.83 13.19
C ALA A 73 -42.53 -5.03 13.11
N GLY A 74 -41.87 -5.47 14.19
CA GLY A 74 -40.45 -5.83 14.22
C GLY A 74 -39.48 -4.66 13.96
N LEU A 75 -39.95 -3.42 14.01
CA LEU A 75 -39.17 -2.21 13.69
C LEU A 75 -37.83 -2.13 14.44
N PRO A 76 -37.75 -2.41 15.76
CA PRO A 76 -36.48 -2.38 16.48
C PRO A 76 -35.45 -3.36 15.91
N ASN A 77 -35.87 -4.55 15.50
CA ASN A 77 -34.98 -5.55 14.90
C ASN A 77 -34.52 -5.14 13.50
N VAL A 78 -35.38 -4.47 12.72
CA VAL A 78 -35.02 -3.93 11.40
C VAL A 78 -33.98 -2.82 11.53
N ILE A 79 -34.13 -1.92 12.52
CA ILE A 79 -33.15 -0.86 12.79
C ILE A 79 -31.82 -1.46 13.25
N ALA A 80 -31.84 -2.46 14.13
CA ALA A 80 -30.64 -3.16 14.59
C ALA A 80 -29.92 -3.85 13.42
N GLN A 81 -30.63 -4.57 12.55
CA GLN A 81 -30.06 -5.17 11.34
C GLN A 81 -29.49 -4.12 10.38
N ALA A 82 -30.18 -3.00 10.17
CA ALA A 82 -29.70 -1.95 9.29
C ALA A 82 -28.38 -1.33 9.79
N ASN A 83 -28.25 -1.15 11.11
CA ASN A 83 -27.01 -0.68 11.73
C ASN A 83 -25.88 -1.71 11.60
N ASP A 84 -26.16 -3.00 11.84
CA ASP A 84 -25.17 -4.08 11.71
C ASP A 84 -24.66 -4.24 10.27
N ILE A 85 -25.57 -4.14 9.29
CA ILE A 85 -25.22 -4.10 7.86
C ILE A 85 -24.36 -2.88 7.56
N SER A 86 -24.73 -1.70 8.05
CA SER A 86 -23.98 -0.45 7.85
C SER A 86 -22.55 -0.57 8.38
N ASP A 87 -22.38 -1.13 9.58
CA ASP A 87 -21.06 -1.30 10.18
C ASP A 87 -20.24 -2.37 9.46
N THR A 88 -20.86 -3.49 9.07
CA THR A 88 -20.22 -4.51 8.23
C THR A 88 -19.74 -3.92 6.89
N VAL A 89 -20.54 -3.09 6.24
CA VAL A 89 -20.18 -2.43 4.98
C VAL A 89 -19.00 -1.47 5.19
N LYS A 90 -19.01 -0.66 6.25
CA LYS A 90 -17.87 0.21 6.60
C LYS A 90 -16.59 -0.60 6.83
N THR A 91 -16.67 -1.69 7.59
CA THR A 91 -15.51 -2.55 7.86
C THR A 91 -14.96 -3.15 6.57
N ARG A 92 -15.82 -3.66 5.68
CA ARG A 92 -15.40 -4.23 4.39
C ARG A 92 -14.81 -3.18 3.46
N ALA A 93 -15.36 -1.98 3.42
CA ALA A 93 -14.81 -0.87 2.65
C ALA A 93 -13.39 -0.52 3.13
N LEU A 94 -13.20 -0.40 4.44
CA LEU A 94 -11.88 -0.14 5.03
C LEU A 94 -10.88 -1.25 4.73
N GLN A 95 -11.29 -2.52 4.85
CA GLN A 95 -10.44 -3.67 4.50
C GLN A 95 -10.06 -3.68 3.03
N ALA A 96 -10.98 -3.34 2.13
CA ALA A 96 -10.72 -3.26 0.69
C ALA A 96 -9.71 -2.15 0.36
N ASP A 97 -9.84 -0.98 0.97
CA ASP A 97 -8.91 0.14 0.75
C ASP A 97 -7.52 -0.16 1.32
N ASN A 98 -7.44 -0.75 2.51
CA ASN A 98 -6.17 -1.21 3.08
C ASN A 98 -5.51 -2.27 2.19
N SER A 99 -6.29 -3.19 1.62
CA SER A 99 -5.77 -4.23 0.72
C SER A 99 -5.23 -3.65 -0.59
N LYS A 100 -5.91 -2.64 -1.17
CA LYS A 100 -5.42 -1.93 -2.35
C LYS A 100 -4.12 -1.17 -2.06
N GLN A 101 -4.04 -0.51 -0.90
CA GLN A 101 -2.83 0.21 -0.50
C GLN A 101 -1.66 -0.75 -0.29
N ALA A 102 -1.88 -1.89 0.38
CA ALA A 102 -0.87 -2.92 0.57
C ALA A 102 -0.37 -3.49 -0.78
N ALA A 103 -1.27 -3.76 -1.72
CA ALA A 103 -0.92 -4.22 -3.06
C ALA A 103 -0.05 -3.20 -3.80
N SER A 104 -0.44 -1.92 -3.79
CA SER A 104 0.32 -0.84 -4.44
C SER A 104 1.72 -0.66 -3.85
N ILE A 105 1.87 -0.73 -2.52
CA ILE A 105 3.18 -0.69 -1.86
C ILE A 105 4.02 -1.91 -2.26
N SER A 106 3.41 -3.09 -2.31
CA SER A 106 4.12 -4.31 -2.69
C SER A 106 4.64 -4.25 -4.14
N GLU A 107 3.85 -3.71 -5.07
CA GLU A 107 4.26 -3.49 -6.45
C GLU A 107 5.40 -2.46 -6.55
N GLN A 108 5.30 -1.35 -5.81
CA GLN A 108 6.33 -0.32 -5.77
C GLN A 108 7.66 -0.87 -5.24
N ASN A 109 7.60 -1.67 -4.17
CA ASN A 109 8.80 -2.30 -3.59
C ASN A 109 9.43 -3.29 -4.57
N ALA A 110 8.62 -4.12 -5.25
CA ALA A 110 9.12 -5.05 -6.26
C ALA A 110 9.79 -4.32 -7.43
N ALA A 111 9.19 -3.23 -7.91
CA ALA A 111 9.77 -2.39 -8.97
C ALA A 111 11.08 -1.74 -8.52
N GLN A 112 11.14 -1.23 -7.28
CA GLN A 112 12.34 -0.62 -6.72
C GLN A 112 13.48 -1.64 -6.57
N SER A 113 13.19 -2.85 -6.09
CA SER A 113 14.17 -3.93 -6.00
C SER A 113 14.69 -4.33 -7.38
N ALA A 114 13.82 -4.47 -8.38
CA ALA A 114 14.24 -4.78 -9.75
C ALA A 114 15.15 -3.68 -10.33
N ALA A 115 14.82 -2.41 -10.11
CA ALA A 115 15.64 -1.28 -10.55
C ALA A 115 17.01 -1.26 -9.86
N GLN A 116 17.07 -1.55 -8.56
CA GLN A 116 18.32 -1.66 -7.80
C GLN A 116 19.20 -2.79 -8.34
N SER A 117 18.63 -3.97 -8.63
CA SER A 117 19.35 -5.10 -9.21
C SER A 117 19.92 -4.78 -10.59
N LEU A 118 19.15 -4.12 -11.46
CA LEU A 118 19.62 -3.70 -12.78
C LEU A 118 20.77 -2.68 -12.67
N ASN A 119 20.64 -1.70 -11.78
CA ASN A 119 21.69 -0.71 -11.55
C ASN A 119 22.98 -1.35 -11.02
N ALA A 120 22.88 -2.33 -10.12
CA ALA A 120 24.04 -3.08 -9.62
C ALA A 120 24.70 -3.90 -10.74
N ALA A 121 23.92 -4.56 -11.59
CA ALA A 121 24.42 -5.32 -12.74
C ALA A 121 25.16 -4.41 -13.73
N ASN A 122 24.59 -3.26 -14.08
CA ASN A 122 25.22 -2.29 -14.98
C ASN A 122 26.54 -1.75 -14.42
N GLN A 123 26.58 -1.42 -13.12
CA GLN A 123 27.83 -1.00 -12.47
C GLN A 123 28.91 -2.09 -12.48
N ALA A 124 28.52 -3.36 -12.35
CA ALA A 124 29.45 -4.49 -12.44
C ALA A 124 30.01 -4.63 -13.86
N ILE A 125 29.14 -4.54 -14.88
CA ILE A 125 29.54 -4.58 -16.29
C ILE A 125 30.51 -3.44 -16.61
N ASP A 126 30.23 -2.22 -16.17
CA ASP A 126 31.10 -1.07 -16.40
C ASP A 126 32.48 -1.24 -15.76
N LYS A 127 32.55 -1.80 -14.54
CA LYS A 127 33.82 -2.09 -13.87
C LYS A 127 34.63 -3.13 -14.63
N VAL A 128 33.98 -4.20 -15.11
CA VAL A 128 34.64 -5.25 -15.91
C VAL A 128 35.14 -4.68 -17.23
N ASN A 129 34.34 -3.88 -17.93
CA ASN A 129 34.74 -3.27 -19.19
C ASN A 129 35.94 -2.33 -19.01
N LYS A 130 35.91 -1.47 -17.98
CA LYS A 130 37.05 -0.60 -17.65
C LYS A 130 38.29 -1.40 -17.31
N ALA A 131 38.17 -2.45 -16.48
CA ALA A 131 39.29 -3.31 -16.15
C ALA A 131 39.86 -4.00 -17.39
N SER A 132 39.02 -4.53 -18.27
CA SER A 132 39.43 -5.18 -19.51
C SER A 132 40.18 -4.23 -20.45
N ILE A 133 39.69 -3.01 -20.61
CA ILE A 133 40.35 -1.97 -21.43
C ILE A 133 41.69 -1.59 -20.82
N THR A 134 41.74 -1.34 -19.50
CA THR A 134 42.99 -1.01 -18.81
C THR A 134 44.02 -2.13 -18.93
N VAL A 135 43.63 -3.38 -18.70
CA VAL A 135 44.53 -4.53 -18.83
C VAL A 135 45.03 -4.68 -20.26
N SER A 136 44.14 -4.56 -21.25
CA SER A 136 44.54 -4.63 -22.66
C SER A 136 45.53 -3.51 -23.02
N GLY A 137 45.25 -2.28 -22.59
CA GLY A 137 46.15 -1.14 -22.80
C GLY A 137 47.50 -1.30 -22.12
N VAL A 138 47.55 -1.87 -20.91
CA VAL A 138 48.81 -2.18 -20.22
C VAL A 138 49.57 -3.27 -20.97
N VAL A 139 48.91 -4.35 -21.39
CA VAL A 139 49.57 -5.42 -22.16
C VAL A 139 50.11 -4.89 -23.48
N ASP A 140 49.35 -4.06 -24.19
CA ASP A 140 49.80 -3.45 -25.44
C ASP A 140 50.93 -2.44 -25.23
N ALA A 141 50.94 -1.70 -24.13
CA ALA A 141 52.06 -0.83 -23.77
C ALA A 141 53.32 -1.60 -23.33
N GLN A 142 53.17 -2.82 -22.79
CA GLN A 142 54.28 -3.67 -22.36
C GLN A 142 54.83 -4.55 -23.48
N LYS A 143 54.04 -4.85 -24.51
CA LYS A 143 54.50 -5.59 -25.69
C LYS A 143 55.65 -4.84 -26.35
N ASP A 144 56.74 -5.55 -26.53
CA ASP A 144 57.96 -5.05 -27.19
C ASP A 144 58.63 -3.85 -26.50
N ALA A 145 58.17 -3.45 -25.31
CA ALA A 145 58.83 -2.44 -24.51
C ALA A 145 60.14 -3.00 -23.91
N ALA A 146 61.08 -2.10 -23.57
CA ALA A 146 62.28 -2.48 -22.84
C ALA A 146 61.93 -3.13 -21.49
N ASN A 147 62.47 -4.33 -21.23
CA ASN A 147 62.12 -5.19 -20.10
C ASN A 147 60.63 -5.59 -20.00
N GLY A 148 59.88 -5.45 -21.11
CA GLY A 148 58.46 -5.77 -21.20
C GLY A 148 58.19 -7.21 -21.62
N ILE A 149 57.03 -7.40 -22.27
CA ILE A 149 56.57 -8.71 -22.76
C ILE A 149 57.09 -8.93 -24.18
N ALA A 150 57.63 -10.11 -24.45
CA ALA A 150 58.01 -10.50 -25.79
C ALA A 150 56.80 -10.46 -26.75
N ALA A 151 57.00 -9.89 -27.93
CA ALA A 151 55.95 -9.78 -28.94
C ALA A 151 56.38 -10.45 -30.25
N LEU A 152 55.46 -10.52 -31.21
CA LEU A 152 55.80 -10.86 -32.58
C LEU A 152 55.72 -9.60 -33.44
N SER A 153 56.70 -9.41 -34.33
CA SER A 153 56.66 -8.37 -35.35
C SER A 153 55.57 -8.66 -36.40
N ALA A 154 55.33 -7.71 -37.32
CA ALA A 154 54.46 -7.94 -38.47
C ALA A 154 54.89 -9.15 -39.32
N ASP A 155 56.20 -9.39 -39.39
CA ASP A 155 56.82 -10.53 -40.08
C ASP A 155 56.89 -11.80 -39.21
N LYS A 156 56.24 -11.80 -38.04
CA LYS A 156 56.18 -12.92 -37.08
C LYS A 156 57.54 -13.30 -36.49
N HIS A 157 58.45 -12.35 -36.39
CA HIS A 157 59.72 -12.55 -35.67
C HIS A 157 59.53 -12.22 -34.20
N LEU A 158 60.20 -12.96 -33.31
CA LEU A 158 60.24 -12.69 -31.88
C LEU A 158 60.95 -11.35 -31.61
N MET A 159 60.25 -10.47 -30.92
CA MET A 159 60.67 -9.12 -30.57
C MET A 159 60.93 -9.02 -29.07
N LEU A 160 62.07 -8.44 -28.70
CA LEU A 160 62.42 -8.06 -27.33
C LEU A 160 62.98 -6.64 -27.34
N SER A 161 62.36 -5.74 -26.56
CA SER A 161 62.83 -4.36 -26.39
C SER A 161 62.97 -3.56 -27.70
N GLY A 162 62.05 -3.75 -28.66
CA GLY A 162 62.04 -3.08 -29.96
C GLY A 162 62.97 -3.71 -30.99
N VAL A 163 63.62 -4.83 -30.67
CA VAL A 163 64.59 -5.51 -31.55
C VAL A 163 64.12 -6.91 -31.87
N SER A 164 64.22 -7.29 -33.14
CA SER A 164 63.98 -8.67 -33.56
C SER A 164 65.15 -9.55 -33.14
N VAL A 165 64.90 -10.52 -32.25
CA VAL A 165 65.93 -11.41 -31.70
C VAL A 165 65.95 -12.78 -32.36
N MET A 166 64.83 -13.22 -32.93
CA MET A 166 64.69 -14.51 -33.58
C MET A 166 63.58 -14.47 -34.62
N GLY A 167 63.80 -15.07 -35.79
CA GLY A 167 62.80 -15.09 -36.85
C GLY A 167 63.05 -16.19 -37.87
N ILE A 168 62.23 -16.21 -38.92
CA ILE A 168 62.45 -17.05 -40.08
C ILE A 168 62.55 -16.13 -41.29
N SER A 169 63.57 -16.34 -42.11
CA SER A 169 63.78 -15.61 -43.36
C SER A 169 62.73 -16.02 -44.42
N PRO A 170 62.55 -15.22 -45.49
CA PRO A 170 61.59 -15.55 -46.54
C PRO A 170 61.82 -16.92 -47.22
N ASP A 171 63.07 -17.39 -47.23
CA ASP A 171 63.51 -18.69 -47.74
C ASP A 171 63.47 -19.83 -46.69
N GLY A 172 63.00 -19.55 -45.47
CA GLY A 172 62.72 -20.58 -44.45
C GLY A 172 63.87 -20.90 -43.50
N HIS A 173 64.89 -20.05 -43.42
CA HIS A 173 66.02 -20.23 -42.52
C HIS A 173 65.82 -19.50 -41.20
N LEU A 174 66.32 -20.09 -40.10
CA LEU A 174 66.32 -19.45 -38.79
C LEU A 174 67.23 -18.23 -38.81
N LEU A 175 66.71 -17.08 -38.41
CA LEU A 175 67.44 -15.85 -38.17
C LEU A 175 67.58 -15.64 -36.66
N LEU A 176 68.77 -15.24 -36.22
CA LEU A 176 69.09 -14.94 -34.83
C LEU A 176 69.89 -13.64 -34.77
N SER A 177 69.48 -12.72 -33.90
CA SER A 177 70.29 -11.55 -33.57
C SER A 177 71.10 -11.85 -32.32
N ILE A 178 72.42 -11.76 -32.43
CA ILE A 178 73.36 -12.08 -31.35
C ILE A 178 74.20 -10.83 -31.08
N ASP A 179 74.28 -10.42 -29.83
CA ASP A 179 75.18 -9.35 -29.43
C ASP A 179 76.61 -9.89 -29.36
N LEU A 180 77.54 -9.21 -30.04
CA LEU A 180 78.94 -9.61 -30.10
C LEU A 180 79.78 -8.60 -29.30
N PRO A 181 80.76 -9.06 -28.49
CA PRO A 181 81.69 -8.17 -27.81
C PRO A 181 82.36 -7.22 -28.79
N THR A 182 82.55 -5.96 -28.38
CA THR A 182 83.26 -4.95 -29.19
C THR A 182 84.79 -4.99 -29.01
N GLN A 183 85.26 -5.84 -28.10
CA GLN A 183 86.66 -6.08 -27.79
C GLN A 183 86.94 -7.58 -27.80
N ASP A 184 88.19 -7.96 -28.06
CA ASP A 184 88.59 -9.36 -28.03
C ASP A 184 88.36 -9.94 -26.63
N PRO A 185 87.54 -11.01 -26.49
CA PRO A 185 87.26 -11.63 -25.21
C PRO A 185 88.44 -12.42 -24.64
N HIS A 186 89.54 -12.64 -25.37
CA HIS A 186 90.67 -13.48 -24.97
C HIS A 186 90.24 -14.92 -24.63
N VAL A 187 89.31 -15.45 -25.43
CA VAL A 187 88.83 -16.83 -25.31
C VAL A 187 88.82 -17.41 -26.71
N ALA A 188 89.75 -18.35 -26.95
CA ALA A 188 89.96 -18.94 -28.27
C ALA A 188 88.65 -19.45 -28.90
N GLY A 189 88.39 -19.04 -30.13
CA GLY A 189 87.22 -19.48 -30.92
C GLY A 189 85.96 -18.65 -30.73
N VAL A 190 85.92 -17.67 -29.83
CA VAL A 190 84.74 -16.81 -29.61
C VAL A 190 84.66 -15.72 -30.68
N LEU A 191 83.44 -15.50 -31.21
CA LEU A 191 83.15 -14.42 -32.15
C LEU A 191 83.07 -13.07 -31.43
N TRP A 192 83.64 -12.04 -32.03
CA TRP A 192 83.56 -10.65 -31.57
C TRP A 192 83.55 -9.68 -32.76
N ASN A 193 83.14 -8.43 -32.55
CA ASN A 193 83.07 -7.41 -33.60
C ASN A 193 84.03 -6.26 -33.28
N ASN A 194 85.03 -6.01 -34.13
CA ASN A 194 85.98 -4.91 -33.93
C ASN A 194 85.47 -3.52 -34.35
N GLY A 195 84.18 -3.42 -34.71
CA GLY A 195 83.54 -2.21 -35.23
C GLY A 195 83.47 -2.16 -36.77
N GLN A 196 84.07 -3.10 -37.49
CA GLN A 196 84.04 -3.17 -38.96
C GLN A 196 83.63 -4.54 -39.48
N TYR A 197 84.11 -5.62 -38.86
CA TYR A 197 83.82 -7.00 -39.26
C TYR A 197 83.88 -7.95 -38.06
N VAL A 198 83.30 -9.13 -38.24
CA VAL A 198 83.32 -10.21 -37.25
C VAL A 198 84.69 -10.89 -37.27
N MET A 199 85.27 -11.04 -36.09
CA MET A 199 86.55 -11.71 -35.84
C MET A 199 86.34 -12.94 -34.95
N ILE A 200 87.31 -13.86 -34.97
CA ILE A 200 87.40 -15.00 -34.05
C ILE A 200 88.59 -14.73 -33.12
N SER A 201 88.37 -14.74 -31.81
CA SER A 201 89.41 -14.56 -30.79
C SER A 201 90.46 -15.67 -30.86
N ALA A 202 91.73 -15.31 -30.73
CA ALA A 202 92.85 -16.25 -30.71
C ALA A 202 93.11 -16.86 -29.31
N GLY A 203 92.46 -16.34 -28.27
CA GLY A 203 92.80 -16.62 -26.86
C GLY A 203 93.67 -15.55 -26.25
#